data_AF-A0A9E0N4N9-F1
#
_entry.id   AF-A0A9E0N4N9-F1
#
_cell.length_a   1.000
_cell.length_b   1.000
_cell.length_c   1.000
_cell.angle_alpha   90.00
_cell.angle_beta   90.00
_cell.angle_gamma   90.00
#
_symmetry.space_group_name_H-M   'P 1'
#
loop_
_entity.id
_entity.type
_entity.pdbx_description
1 polymer ?
#
loop_
_entity_poly.entity_id
_entity_poly.type
_entity_poly.pdbx_seq_one_letter_code
_entity_poly.pdbx_strand_id
1 'polypeptide(L)'
;MQLTSTFSRRRTRFVGLLLILSLLGGAWAGPAAPLEAAYQEFTLARTGDQAAIERAASAFDTLLKAEPTNPLLMAYAGASTSLRATTTWLPWQKMRFAEDGLAQLDKALALLSPAHNTALPQQVPAALEVRFVAAATFLAVPGFMNRGARGKKLLAEVADSPLLATAPLPFRGDVWLTAVDQAIKDDRQKDAQKYLSALVQSGAPQAAQARAKLGSLSS
;
A
#
# COMPACT_ATOMS: atom_id res chain seq x y z
N MET A 1 -58.16 44.67 49.95
CA MET A 1 -59.19 43.66 49.66
C MET A 1 -59.56 43.79 48.19
N GLN A 2 -59.27 42.75 47.41
CA GLN A 2 -59.80 42.44 46.07
C GLN A 2 -59.41 43.37 44.90
N LEU A 3 -59.10 42.92 43.69
CA LEU A 3 -58.53 41.69 43.10
C LEU A 3 -58.50 42.01 41.58
N THR A 4 -57.39 41.68 40.92
CA THR A 4 -57.27 41.18 39.54
C THR A 4 -58.29 41.58 38.45
N SER A 5 -57.82 42.02 37.28
CA SER A 5 -57.60 41.10 36.14
C SER A 5 -57.14 41.82 34.85
N THR A 6 -56.13 41.19 34.23
CA THR A 6 -55.91 40.94 32.79
C THR A 6 -56.27 41.98 31.74
N PHE A 7 -55.29 42.35 30.90
CA PHE A 7 -55.31 42.09 29.45
C PHE A 7 -53.92 42.34 28.87
N SER A 8 -53.31 41.30 28.29
CA SER A 8 -52.06 41.39 27.54
C SER A 8 -52.32 40.83 26.14
N ARG A 9 -52.24 41.70 25.12
CA ARG A 9 -52.20 41.23 23.73
C ARG A 9 -51.44 42.20 22.83
N ARG A 10 -50.64 41.56 21.97
CA ARG A 10 -50.05 42.05 20.72
C ARG A 10 -48.80 42.92 20.87
N ARG A 11 -47.64 42.29 20.72
CA ARG A 11 -46.44 42.95 20.23
C ARG A 11 -46.20 42.59 18.77
N THR A 12 -46.06 43.66 18.02
CA THR A 12 -45.90 43.78 16.57
C THR A 12 -44.42 43.60 16.21
N ARG A 13 -44.19 42.91 15.08
CA ARG A 13 -43.12 43.09 14.06
C ARG A 13 -41.67 43.28 14.52
N PHE A 14 -40.81 42.34 14.14
CA PHE A 14 -39.51 42.65 13.52
C PHE A 14 -39.22 41.60 12.44
N VAL A 15 -39.28 42.03 11.18
CA VAL A 15 -38.69 41.32 10.04
C VAL A 15 -37.21 41.69 10.03
N GLY A 16 -36.35 40.73 10.40
CA GLY A 16 -34.91 40.86 10.34
C GLY A 16 -34.35 39.90 9.29
N LEU A 17 -33.87 40.47 8.18
CA LEU A 17 -33.13 39.80 7.11
C LEU A 17 -31.81 39.25 7.68
N LEU A 18 -31.63 37.93 7.72
CA LEU A 18 -30.37 37.27 8.07
C LEU A 18 -29.89 36.47 6.86
N LEU A 19 -29.01 37.10 6.08
CA LEU A 19 -28.13 36.48 5.10
C LEU A 19 -27.15 35.55 5.85
N ILE A 20 -27.38 34.25 5.82
CA ILE A 20 -26.36 33.27 6.21
C ILE A 20 -25.56 32.93 4.95
N LEU A 21 -24.41 33.60 4.86
CA LEU A 21 -23.33 33.35 3.92
C LEU A 21 -22.67 32.00 4.28
N SER A 22 -23.11 30.91 3.66
CA SER A 22 -22.49 29.59 3.79
C SER A 22 -21.19 29.51 2.97
N LEU A 23 -20.11 30.11 3.49
CA LEU A 23 -18.76 29.94 2.96
C LEU A 23 -17.85 29.33 4.04
N LEU A 24 -17.05 28.35 3.59
CA LEU A 24 -15.83 27.79 4.18
C LEU A 24 -16.03 26.63 5.19
N GLY A 25 -15.52 25.41 4.98
CA GLY A 25 -14.54 24.97 4.00
C GLY A 25 -14.65 23.47 3.72
N GLY A 26 -14.82 23.13 2.45
CA GLY A 26 -14.30 21.86 1.97
C GLY A 26 -12.79 21.95 2.07
N ALA A 27 -12.20 21.29 3.06
CA ALA A 27 -10.78 21.01 3.01
C ALA A 27 -10.54 20.32 1.66
N TRP A 28 -9.85 21.01 0.74
CA TRP A 28 -9.25 20.35 -0.40
C TRP A 28 -8.18 19.44 0.18
N ALA A 29 -8.58 18.23 0.57
CA ALA A 29 -7.67 17.14 0.78
C ALA A 29 -7.00 16.94 -0.59
N GLY A 30 -5.76 17.40 -0.72
CA GLY A 30 -4.96 17.08 -1.89
C GLY A 30 -4.90 15.56 -2.08
N PRO A 31 -4.57 15.06 -3.28
CA PRO A 31 -4.55 13.62 -3.58
C PRO A 31 -3.67 12.79 -2.63
N ALA A 32 -2.76 13.44 -1.89
CA ALA A 32 -1.93 12.83 -0.86
C ALA A 32 -2.73 12.19 0.30
N ALA A 33 -3.86 12.76 0.74
CA ALA A 33 -4.60 12.20 1.88
C ALA A 33 -5.34 10.89 1.52
N PRO A 34 -6.05 10.79 0.38
CA PRO A 34 -6.59 9.52 -0.09
C PRO A 34 -5.53 8.45 -0.36
N LEU A 35 -4.37 8.84 -0.89
CA LEU A 35 -3.26 7.93 -1.16
C LEU A 35 -2.65 7.35 0.12
N GLU A 36 -2.39 8.20 1.13
CA GLU A 36 -1.87 7.75 2.42
C GLU A 36 -2.83 6.77 3.10
N ALA A 37 -4.13 7.08 3.10
CA ALA A 37 -5.15 6.17 3.62
C ALA A 37 -5.15 4.81 2.90
N ALA A 38 -4.99 4.80 1.57
CA ALA A 38 -4.89 3.57 0.79
C ALA A 38 -3.65 2.74 1.18
N TYR A 39 -2.50 3.38 1.44
CA TYR A 39 -1.30 2.69 1.92
C TYR A 39 -1.46 2.07 3.31
N GLN A 40 -2.16 2.75 4.22
CA GLN A 40 -2.44 2.20 5.54
C GLN A 40 -3.32 0.95 5.45
N GLU A 41 -4.38 1.00 4.64
CA GLU A 41 -5.23 -0.17 4.39
C GLU A 41 -4.45 -1.32 3.74
N PHE A 42 -3.55 -1.03 2.79
CA PHE A 42 -2.72 -2.07 2.18
C PHE A 42 -1.73 -2.69 3.17
N THR A 43 -1.17 -1.90 4.06
CA THR A 43 -0.28 -2.40 5.12
C THR A 43 -1.02 -3.39 6.02
N LEU A 44 -2.26 -3.09 6.40
CA LEU A 44 -3.13 -4.01 7.14
C LEU A 44 -3.54 -5.22 6.29
N ALA A 45 -3.86 -5.02 5.01
CA ALA A 45 -4.22 -6.10 4.10
C ALA A 45 -3.11 -7.16 3.98
N ARG A 46 -1.83 -6.73 3.98
CA ARG A 46 -0.66 -7.62 3.96
C ARG A 46 -0.54 -8.51 5.21
N THR A 47 -1.16 -8.14 6.33
CA THR A 47 -1.17 -8.98 7.55
C THR A 47 -2.30 -10.01 7.55
N GLY A 48 -3.15 -10.01 6.53
CA GLY A 48 -4.28 -10.94 6.38
C GLY A 48 -5.63 -10.37 6.86
N ASP A 49 -5.72 -9.08 7.18
CA ASP A 49 -7.01 -8.44 7.51
C ASP A 49 -7.92 -8.39 6.27
N GLN A 50 -8.95 -9.22 6.26
CA GLN A 50 -9.86 -9.37 5.13
C GLN A 50 -10.66 -8.08 4.83
N ALA A 51 -11.00 -7.30 5.84
CA ALA A 51 -11.73 -6.05 5.64
C ALA A 51 -10.81 -4.98 5.03
N ALA A 52 -9.56 -4.93 5.48
CA ALA A 52 -8.54 -4.07 4.90
C ALA A 52 -8.21 -4.44 3.45
N ILE A 53 -8.23 -5.73 3.07
CA ILE A 53 -8.05 -6.17 1.68
C ILE A 53 -9.08 -5.52 0.75
N GLU A 54 -10.37 -5.56 1.11
CA GLU A 54 -11.42 -4.96 0.28
C GLU A 54 -11.33 -3.42 0.28
N ARG A 55 -11.01 -2.79 1.42
CA ARG A 55 -10.82 -1.33 1.49
C ARG A 55 -9.62 -0.87 0.65
N ALA A 56 -8.48 -1.55 0.73
CA ALA A 56 -7.29 -1.26 -0.07
C ALA A 56 -7.58 -1.41 -1.57
N ALA A 57 -8.22 -2.52 -1.97
CA ALA A 57 -8.57 -2.76 -3.36
C ALA A 57 -9.49 -1.67 -3.92
N SER A 58 -10.52 -1.27 -3.16
CA SER A 58 -11.43 -0.20 -3.57
C SER A 58 -10.75 1.18 -3.63
N ALA A 59 -9.88 1.48 -2.66
CA ALA A 59 -9.17 2.76 -2.60
C ALA A 59 -8.21 2.92 -3.78
N PHE A 60 -7.37 1.91 -4.04
CA PHE A 60 -6.44 1.97 -5.17
C PHE A 60 -7.13 1.90 -6.54
N ASP A 61 -8.25 1.18 -6.68
CA ASP A 61 -9.06 1.24 -7.89
C ASP A 61 -9.61 2.65 -8.15
N THR A 62 -10.08 3.34 -7.10
CA THR A 62 -10.55 4.73 -7.20
C THR A 62 -9.42 5.69 -7.60
N LEU A 63 -8.26 5.57 -6.96
CA LEU A 63 -7.08 6.38 -7.28
C LEU A 63 -6.60 6.12 -8.72
N LEU A 64 -6.56 4.85 -9.15
CA LEU A 64 -6.14 4.49 -10.50
C LEU A 64 -7.12 5.01 -11.56
N LYS A 65 -8.42 5.05 -11.28
CA LYS A 65 -9.40 5.68 -12.20
C LYS A 65 -9.13 7.17 -12.40
N ALA A 66 -8.66 7.86 -11.37
CA ALA A 66 -8.26 9.28 -11.49
C ALA A 66 -6.95 9.45 -12.27
N GLU A 67 -6.00 8.52 -12.15
CA GLU A 67 -4.72 8.54 -12.83
C GLU A 67 -4.39 7.20 -13.53
N PRO A 68 -5.06 6.86 -14.65
CA PRO A 68 -5.04 5.51 -15.24
C PRO A 68 -3.69 5.08 -15.83
N THR A 69 -2.77 6.02 -16.01
CA THR A 69 -1.41 5.79 -16.52
C THR A 69 -0.35 5.83 -15.43
N ASN A 70 -0.73 5.99 -14.15
CA ASN A 70 0.21 5.99 -13.04
C ASN A 70 0.61 4.53 -12.71
N PRO A 71 1.87 4.11 -12.98
CA PRO A 71 2.28 2.72 -12.79
C PRO A 71 2.29 2.31 -11.31
N LEU A 72 2.51 3.26 -10.39
CA LEU A 72 2.54 2.98 -8.95
C LEU A 72 1.14 2.61 -8.44
N LEU A 73 0.14 3.46 -8.74
CA LEU A 73 -1.26 3.18 -8.39
C LEU A 73 -1.73 1.88 -9.05
N MET A 74 -1.33 1.64 -10.30
CA MET A 74 -1.66 0.41 -11.00
C MET A 74 -1.08 -0.81 -10.30
N ALA A 75 0.17 -0.75 -9.84
CA ALA A 75 0.81 -1.85 -9.14
C ALA A 75 0.09 -2.16 -7.81
N TYR A 76 -0.20 -1.15 -7.00
CA TYR A 76 -0.90 -1.34 -5.72
C TYR A 76 -2.34 -1.83 -5.89
N ALA A 77 -3.07 -1.35 -6.90
CA ALA A 77 -4.40 -1.89 -7.22
C ALA A 77 -4.30 -3.36 -7.70
N GLY A 78 -3.29 -3.74 -8.48
CA GLY A 78 -3.08 -5.12 -8.90
C GLY A 78 -2.70 -6.05 -7.74
N ALA A 79 -1.83 -5.61 -6.85
CA ALA A 79 -1.47 -6.35 -5.64
C ALA A 79 -2.66 -6.52 -4.69
N SER A 80 -3.42 -5.44 -4.45
CA SER A 80 -4.64 -5.49 -3.62
C SER A 80 -5.71 -6.39 -4.23
N THR A 81 -5.88 -6.36 -5.56
CA THR A 81 -6.79 -7.26 -6.27
C THR A 81 -6.36 -8.72 -6.13
N SER A 82 -5.05 -9.01 -6.21
CA SER A 82 -4.52 -10.36 -5.98
C SER A 82 -4.81 -10.86 -4.56
N LEU A 83 -4.73 -9.98 -3.55
CA LEU A 83 -5.05 -10.33 -2.15
C LEU A 83 -6.51 -10.72 -1.96
N ARG A 84 -7.46 -10.22 -2.77
CA ARG A 84 -8.87 -10.63 -2.71
C ARG A 84 -9.08 -12.12 -3.02
N ALA A 85 -8.12 -12.79 -3.65
CA ALA A 85 -8.17 -14.25 -3.78
C ALA A 85 -8.17 -14.99 -2.42
N THR A 86 -7.77 -14.31 -1.34
CA THR A 86 -7.76 -14.86 0.03
C THR A 86 -9.05 -14.57 0.81
N THR A 87 -9.96 -13.74 0.29
CA THR A 87 -11.20 -13.33 0.97
C THR A 87 -12.42 -14.15 0.56
N THR A 88 -12.31 -14.98 -0.48
CA THR A 88 -13.40 -15.82 -1.01
C THR A 88 -13.10 -17.30 -0.86
N TRP A 89 -14.14 -18.14 -0.74
CA TRP A 89 -14.03 -19.59 -0.72
C TRP A 89 -14.21 -20.23 -2.10
N LEU A 90 -14.67 -19.46 -3.10
CA LEU A 90 -15.04 -19.96 -4.42
C LEU A 90 -13.81 -20.06 -5.33
N PRO A 91 -13.39 -21.26 -5.78
CA PRO A 91 -12.12 -21.43 -6.51
C PRO A 91 -11.99 -20.57 -7.77
N TRP A 92 -13.05 -20.46 -8.57
CA TRP A 92 -13.03 -19.63 -9.79
C TRP A 92 -12.87 -18.14 -9.50
N GLN A 93 -13.41 -17.64 -8.37
CA GLN A 93 -13.21 -16.25 -7.96
C GLN A 93 -11.78 -16.01 -7.47
N LYS A 94 -11.21 -16.96 -6.72
CA LYS A 94 -9.79 -16.89 -6.32
C LYS A 94 -8.90 -16.76 -7.55
N MET A 95 -9.15 -17.61 -8.53
CA MET A 95 -8.40 -17.62 -9.78
C MET A 95 -8.52 -16.29 -10.51
N ARG A 96 -9.76 -15.81 -10.71
CA ARG A 96 -9.99 -14.53 -11.37
C ARG A 96 -9.29 -13.36 -10.65
N PHE A 97 -9.42 -13.25 -9.33
CA PHE A 97 -8.77 -12.16 -8.58
C PHE A 97 -7.25 -12.20 -8.68
N ALA A 98 -6.65 -13.39 -8.59
CA ALA A 98 -5.22 -13.53 -8.77
C ALA A 98 -4.80 -13.18 -10.20
N GLU A 99 -5.47 -13.70 -11.23
CA GLU A 99 -5.14 -13.42 -12.63
C GLU A 99 -5.31 -11.94 -13.00
N ASP A 100 -6.43 -11.33 -12.61
CA ASP A 100 -6.72 -9.90 -12.84
C ASP A 100 -5.62 -9.03 -12.19
N GLY A 101 -5.27 -9.31 -10.93
CA GLY A 101 -4.25 -8.59 -10.20
C GLY A 101 -2.84 -8.75 -10.80
N LEU A 102 -2.48 -9.97 -11.22
CA LEU A 102 -1.21 -10.27 -11.86
C LEU A 102 -1.10 -9.59 -13.24
N ALA A 103 -2.17 -9.58 -14.04
CA ALA A 103 -2.22 -8.89 -15.33
C ALA A 103 -2.05 -7.37 -15.16
N GLN A 104 -2.62 -6.82 -14.10
CA GLN A 104 -2.47 -5.40 -13.78
C GLN A 104 -1.03 -5.06 -13.35
N LEU A 105 -0.38 -5.92 -12.58
CA LEU A 105 1.05 -5.78 -12.26
C LEU A 105 1.93 -5.87 -13.51
N ASP A 106 1.60 -6.77 -14.44
CA ASP A 106 2.30 -6.88 -15.72
C ASP A 106 2.21 -5.58 -16.52
N LYS A 107 1.03 -4.95 -16.55
CA LYS A 107 0.82 -3.65 -17.17
C LYS A 107 1.55 -2.52 -16.45
N ALA A 108 1.53 -2.50 -15.12
CA ALA A 108 2.27 -1.51 -14.32
C ALA A 108 3.78 -1.56 -14.62
N LEU A 109 4.35 -2.77 -14.70
CA LEU A 109 5.75 -2.96 -15.07
C LEU A 109 6.04 -2.48 -16.51
N ALA A 110 5.12 -2.69 -17.45
CA ALA A 110 5.26 -2.25 -18.83
C ALA A 110 5.18 -0.72 -19.01
N LEU A 111 4.50 -0.01 -18.10
CA LEU A 111 4.43 1.45 -18.09
C LEU A 111 5.70 2.12 -17.54
N LEU A 112 6.58 1.37 -16.89
CA LEU A 112 7.81 1.92 -16.34
C LEU A 112 8.72 2.47 -17.45
N SER A 113 9.30 3.62 -17.16
CA SER A 113 10.23 4.34 -18.02
C SER A 113 11.34 4.96 -17.17
N PRO A 114 12.45 5.43 -17.76
CA PRO A 114 13.53 6.06 -16.99
C PRO A 114 13.09 7.24 -16.12
N ALA A 115 12.03 7.95 -16.50
CA ALA A 115 11.45 9.05 -15.71
C ALA A 115 10.96 8.57 -14.32
N HIS A 116 10.60 7.30 -14.18
CA HIS A 116 10.14 6.73 -12.92
C HIS A 116 11.29 6.36 -11.96
N ASN A 117 12.55 6.50 -12.38
CA ASN A 117 13.73 6.27 -11.54
C ASN A 117 14.10 7.51 -10.72
N THR A 118 13.56 8.69 -11.05
CA THR A 118 13.77 9.91 -10.26
C THR A 118 12.82 9.92 -9.06
N ALA A 119 13.36 10.13 -7.86
CA ALA A 119 12.57 10.35 -6.66
C ALA A 119 12.82 11.75 -6.11
N LEU A 120 11.80 12.30 -5.44
CA LEU A 120 12.02 13.42 -4.54
C LEU A 120 12.84 12.93 -3.32
N PRO A 121 13.55 13.83 -2.63
CA PRO A 121 14.25 13.46 -1.40
C PRO A 121 13.33 12.71 -0.42
N GLN A 122 13.82 11.61 0.14
CA GLN A 122 13.08 10.75 1.09
C GLN A 122 11.84 10.05 0.51
N GLN A 123 11.70 9.96 -0.81
CA GLN A 123 10.70 9.11 -1.46
C GLN A 123 11.36 7.92 -2.15
N VAL A 124 10.61 6.82 -2.29
CA VAL A 124 11.04 5.68 -3.09
C VAL A 124 10.84 6.04 -4.57
N PRO A 125 11.82 5.80 -5.45
CA PRO A 125 11.58 5.90 -6.89
C PRO A 125 10.45 4.97 -7.30
N ALA A 126 9.45 5.50 -8.01
CA ALA A 126 8.26 4.74 -8.39
C ALA A 126 8.61 3.44 -9.14
N ALA A 127 9.65 3.46 -9.99
CA ALA A 127 10.08 2.27 -10.71
C ALA A 127 10.64 1.18 -9.79
N LEU A 128 11.28 1.56 -8.68
CA LEU A 128 11.80 0.62 -7.70
C LEU A 128 10.67 0.01 -6.89
N GLU A 129 9.71 0.84 -6.47
CA GLU A 129 8.54 0.40 -5.70
C GLU A 129 7.61 -0.50 -6.51
N VAL A 130 7.28 -0.14 -7.76
CA VAL A 130 6.46 -0.98 -8.66
C VAL A 130 7.08 -2.36 -8.85
N ARG A 131 8.41 -2.44 -9.08
CA ARG A 131 9.11 -3.71 -9.20
C ARG A 131 9.04 -4.52 -7.91
N PHE A 132 9.17 -3.88 -6.76
CA PHE A 132 9.09 -4.55 -5.48
C PHE A 132 7.69 -5.08 -5.19
N VAL A 133 6.65 -4.28 -5.38
CA VAL A 133 5.25 -4.69 -5.19
C VAL A 133 4.90 -5.86 -6.11
N ALA A 134 5.33 -5.81 -7.37
CA ALA A 134 5.16 -6.92 -8.31
C ALA A 134 5.94 -8.17 -7.88
N ALA A 135 7.19 -8.02 -7.47
CA ALA A 135 8.02 -9.13 -6.99
C ALA A 135 7.37 -9.84 -5.79
N ALA A 136 7.00 -9.08 -4.75
CA ALA A 136 6.36 -9.61 -3.55
C ALA A 136 5.06 -10.34 -3.88
N THR A 137 4.22 -9.78 -4.75
CA THR A 137 2.97 -10.41 -5.17
C THR A 137 3.21 -11.70 -5.97
N PHE A 138 4.14 -11.68 -6.93
CA PHE A 138 4.48 -12.85 -7.75
C PHE A 138 5.09 -14.00 -6.95
N LEU A 139 5.78 -13.70 -5.85
CA LEU A 139 6.35 -14.68 -4.93
C LEU A 139 5.32 -15.22 -3.91
N ALA A 140 4.21 -14.52 -3.72
CA ALA A 140 3.14 -14.91 -2.80
C ALA A 140 2.09 -15.83 -3.45
N VAL A 141 1.92 -15.77 -4.77
CA VAL A 141 0.95 -16.62 -5.47
C VAL A 141 1.41 -18.10 -5.55
N PRO A 142 0.47 -19.07 -5.63
CA PRO A 142 0.81 -20.49 -5.72
C PRO A 142 1.68 -20.84 -6.93
N GLY A 143 2.53 -21.85 -6.79
CA GLY A 143 3.50 -22.25 -7.82
C GLY A 143 2.91 -22.59 -9.19
N PHE A 144 1.69 -23.14 -9.25
CA PHE A 144 1.03 -23.47 -10.52
C PHE A 144 0.70 -22.22 -11.38
N MET A 145 0.69 -21.01 -10.79
CA MET A 145 0.53 -19.74 -11.52
C MET A 145 1.76 -19.35 -12.35
N ASN A 146 2.89 -20.05 -12.16
CA ASN A 146 4.14 -19.84 -12.89
C ASN A 146 4.68 -18.39 -12.83
N ARG A 147 4.49 -17.70 -11.70
CA ARG A 147 5.00 -16.32 -11.48
C ARG A 147 6.29 -16.25 -10.66
N GLY A 148 6.65 -17.32 -9.95
CA GLY A 148 7.78 -17.33 -9.01
C GLY A 148 9.12 -16.94 -9.61
N ALA A 149 9.47 -17.47 -10.79
CA ALA A 149 10.74 -17.15 -11.46
C ALA A 149 10.85 -15.64 -11.79
N ARG A 150 9.76 -15.04 -12.27
CA ARG A 150 9.70 -13.60 -12.56
C ARG A 150 9.73 -12.77 -11.28
N GLY A 151 9.03 -13.20 -10.23
CA GLY A 151 9.08 -12.57 -8.91
C GLY A 151 10.50 -12.53 -8.35
N LYS A 152 11.24 -13.65 -8.42
CA LYS A 152 12.65 -13.71 -8.01
C LYS A 152 13.53 -12.76 -8.79
N LYS A 153 13.37 -12.72 -10.11
CA LYS A 153 14.13 -11.81 -10.99
C LYS A 153 13.89 -10.35 -10.60
N LEU A 154 12.62 -9.94 -10.43
CA LEU A 154 12.28 -8.57 -10.03
C LEU A 154 12.81 -8.24 -8.63
N LEU A 155 12.76 -9.17 -7.68
CA LEU A 155 13.30 -8.96 -6.34
C LEU A 155 14.82 -8.74 -6.37
N ALA A 156 15.54 -9.52 -7.19
CA ALA A 156 16.98 -9.33 -7.39
C ALA A 156 17.28 -7.96 -8.03
N GLU A 157 16.54 -7.58 -9.07
CA GLU A 157 16.66 -6.25 -9.70
C GLU A 157 16.47 -5.10 -8.69
N VAL A 158 15.53 -5.23 -7.75
CA VAL A 158 15.31 -4.24 -6.69
C VAL A 158 16.45 -4.26 -5.67
N ALA A 159 16.85 -5.45 -5.20
CA ALA A 159 17.88 -5.63 -4.18
C ALA A 159 19.27 -5.15 -4.65
N ASP A 160 19.58 -5.31 -5.93
CA ASP A 160 20.86 -4.94 -6.54
C ASP A 160 20.84 -3.51 -7.12
N SER A 161 19.69 -2.83 -7.10
CA SER A 161 19.56 -1.49 -7.65
C SER A 161 20.31 -0.45 -6.81
N PRO A 162 21.14 0.42 -7.41
CA PRO A 162 21.77 1.53 -6.69
C PRO A 162 20.75 2.51 -6.11
N LEU A 163 19.54 2.56 -6.69
CA LEU A 163 18.43 3.39 -6.19
C LEU A 163 17.94 2.95 -4.80
N LEU A 164 18.14 1.67 -4.43
CA LEU A 164 17.74 1.17 -3.12
C LEU A 164 18.47 1.89 -1.98
N ALA A 165 19.74 2.27 -2.18
CA ALA A 165 20.53 2.98 -1.18
C ALA A 165 19.94 4.37 -0.86
N THR A 166 19.27 4.99 -1.83
CA THR A 166 18.62 6.31 -1.69
C THR A 166 17.20 6.23 -1.14
N ALA A 167 16.60 5.04 -1.10
CA ALA A 167 15.24 4.86 -0.61
C ALA A 167 15.16 4.98 0.92
N PRO A 168 14.00 5.38 1.48
CA PRO A 168 13.75 5.37 2.90
C PRO A 168 14.08 4.03 3.57
N LEU A 169 14.62 4.11 4.78
CA LEU A 169 15.04 2.93 5.54
C LEU A 169 13.94 1.87 5.75
N PRO A 170 12.66 2.24 6.02
CA PRO A 170 11.59 1.26 6.11
C PRO A 170 11.41 0.46 4.82
N PHE A 171 11.44 1.11 3.65
CA PHE A 171 11.32 0.44 2.35
C PHE A 171 12.48 -0.54 2.11
N ARG A 172 13.71 -0.11 2.41
CA ARG A 172 14.90 -0.98 2.33
C ARG A 172 14.75 -2.22 3.21
N GLY A 173 14.22 -2.06 4.42
CA GLY A 173 13.94 -3.15 5.34
C GLY A 173 12.97 -4.18 4.76
N ASP A 174 11.89 -3.72 4.13
CA ASP A 174 10.91 -4.59 3.46
C ASP A 174 11.52 -5.38 2.29
N VAL A 175 12.36 -4.73 1.48
CA VAL A 175 13.10 -5.39 0.39
C VAL A 175 14.01 -6.48 0.95
N TRP A 176 14.81 -6.16 1.97
CA TRP A 176 15.75 -7.12 2.56
C TRP A 176 15.05 -8.28 3.26
N LEU A 177 13.95 -8.06 3.99
CA LEU A 177 13.18 -9.15 4.58
C LEU A 177 12.60 -10.08 3.52
N THR A 178 12.06 -9.51 2.43
CA THR A 178 11.53 -10.32 1.32
C THR A 178 12.65 -11.12 0.66
N ALA A 179 13.84 -10.53 0.50
CA ALA A 179 15.02 -11.20 -0.02
C ALA A 179 15.53 -12.32 0.91
N VAL A 180 15.45 -12.13 2.24
CA VAL A 180 15.74 -13.17 3.23
C VAL A 180 14.78 -14.33 3.09
N ASP A 181 13.48 -14.07 3.08
CA ASP A 181 12.46 -15.12 2.96
C ASP A 181 12.64 -15.91 1.66
N GLN A 182 13.00 -15.23 0.58
CA GLN A 182 13.30 -15.88 -0.69
C GLN A 182 14.61 -16.68 -0.66
N ALA A 183 15.67 -16.13 -0.05
CA ALA A 183 16.94 -16.83 0.08
C ALA A 183 16.82 -18.10 0.94
N ILE A 184 16.02 -18.07 2.00
CA ILE A 184 15.71 -19.25 2.82
C ILE A 184 14.98 -20.31 1.98
N LYS A 185 13.96 -19.92 1.19
CA LYS A 185 13.24 -20.85 0.29
C LYS A 185 14.12 -21.47 -0.78
N ASP A 186 15.18 -20.78 -1.20
CA ASP A 186 16.15 -21.26 -2.20
C ASP A 186 17.40 -21.92 -1.54
N ASP A 187 17.37 -22.22 -0.23
CA ASP A 187 18.50 -22.79 0.54
C ASP A 187 19.81 -21.96 0.51
N ARG A 188 19.70 -20.66 0.21
CA ARG A 188 20.83 -19.70 0.16
C ARG A 188 21.06 -19.02 1.52
N GLN A 189 21.41 -19.82 2.52
CA GLN A 189 21.57 -19.33 3.91
C GLN A 189 22.59 -18.18 4.06
N LYS A 190 23.69 -18.20 3.29
CA LYS A 190 24.69 -17.11 3.32
C LYS A 190 24.10 -15.77 2.87
N ASP A 191 23.25 -15.78 1.85
CA ASP A 191 22.59 -14.57 1.36
C ASP A 191 21.56 -14.06 2.37
N ALA A 192 20.79 -14.97 2.99
CA ALA A 192 19.87 -14.64 4.06
C ALA A 192 20.59 -13.97 5.24
N GLN A 193 21.73 -14.52 5.69
CA GLN A 193 22.54 -13.94 6.77
C GLN A 193 23.10 -12.55 6.40
N LYS A 194 23.54 -12.36 5.15
CA LYS A 194 24.02 -11.07 4.65
C LYS A 194 22.94 -9.99 4.77
N TYR A 195 21.72 -10.27 4.29
CA TYR A 195 20.61 -9.31 4.35
C TYR A 195 20.15 -9.04 5.79
N LEU A 196 20.06 -10.07 6.64
CA LEU A 196 19.71 -9.91 8.05
C LEU A 196 20.73 -9.04 8.80
N SER A 197 22.02 -9.27 8.55
CA SER A 197 23.10 -8.47 9.15
C SER A 197 23.01 -7.00 8.72
N ALA A 198 22.80 -6.73 7.43
CA ALA A 198 22.60 -5.38 6.92
C ALA A 198 21.40 -4.69 7.59
N LEU A 199 20.30 -5.42 7.76
CA LEU A 199 19.07 -4.91 8.36
C LEU A 199 19.25 -4.58 9.85
N VAL A 200 19.92 -5.44 10.61
CA VAL A 200 20.24 -5.19 12.03
C VAL A 200 21.19 -4.01 12.21
N GLN A 201 22.24 -3.91 11.38
CA GLN A 201 23.21 -2.81 11.45
C GLN A 201 22.61 -1.47 11.05
N SER A 202 21.64 -1.47 10.14
CA SER A 202 21.01 -0.25 9.64
C SER A 202 20.04 0.41 10.62
N GLY A 203 19.64 -0.25 11.70
CA GLY A 203 18.66 0.27 12.66
C GLY A 203 17.24 0.39 12.08
N ALA A 204 16.92 -0.33 11.00
CA ALA A 204 15.60 -0.29 10.38
C ALA A 204 14.51 -0.74 11.38
N PRO A 205 13.25 -0.27 11.22
CA PRO A 205 12.13 -0.72 12.05
C PRO A 205 11.99 -2.25 12.13
N GLN A 206 12.38 -2.93 11.04
CA GLN A 206 12.37 -4.37 10.89
C GLN A 206 13.49 -5.10 11.69
N ALA A 207 14.41 -4.38 12.34
CA ALA A 207 15.60 -4.95 12.99
C ALA A 207 15.27 -5.99 14.06
N ALA A 208 14.16 -5.81 14.79
CA ALA A 208 13.70 -6.82 15.76
C ALA A 208 13.36 -8.15 15.08
N GLN A 209 12.63 -8.10 13.96
CA GLN A 209 12.28 -9.29 13.17
C GLN A 209 13.52 -9.93 12.57
N ALA A 210 14.48 -9.13 12.10
CA ALA A 210 15.73 -9.65 11.56
C ALA A 210 16.57 -10.38 12.62
N ARG A 211 16.67 -9.85 13.85
CA ARG A 211 17.36 -10.54 14.95
C ARG A 211 16.73 -11.89 15.27
N ALA A 212 15.40 -11.95 15.31
CA ALA A 212 14.68 -13.20 15.55
C ALA A 212 14.96 -14.25 14.45
N LYS A 213 14.89 -13.85 13.17
CA LYS A 213 15.20 -14.73 12.04
C LYS A 213 16.67 -15.17 12.04
N LEU A 214 17.61 -14.29 12.37
CA LEU A 214 19.03 -14.63 12.40
C LEU A 214 19.34 -15.70 13.45
N GLY A 215 18.76 -15.59 14.65
CA GLY A 215 18.91 -16.61 15.71
C GLY A 215 18.38 -17.98 15.29
N SER A 216 17.27 -18.04 14.54
CA SER A 216 16.72 -19.30 14.04
C SER A 216 17.57 -19.96 12.95
N LEU A 217 18.42 -19.22 12.25
CA LEU A 217 19.31 -19.76 11.21
C LEU A 217 20.64 -20.28 11.76
N SER A 218 20.98 -19.93 13.00
CA SER A 218 22.21 -20.36 13.69
C SER A 218 21.98 -21.50 14.69
N SER A 219 20.72 -21.92 14.89
CA SER A 219 20.30 -23.00 15.79
C SER A 219 20.13 -24.29 15.02
#